data_AF-A0AAJ3GU80-F1
#
_entry.id   AF-A0AAJ3GU80-F1
#
_cell.length_a   1.000
_cell.length_b   1.000
_cell.length_c   1.000
_cell.angle_alpha   90.00
_cell.angle_beta   90.00
_cell.angle_gamma   90.00
#
_symmetry.space_group_name_H-M   'P 1'
#
loop_
_entity.id
_entity.type
_entity.pdbx_description
1 polymer ?
#
loop_
_entity_poly.entity_id
_entity_poly.type
_entity_poly.pdbx_seq_one_letter_code
_entity_poly.pdbx_strand_id
1 'polypeptide(L)'
;MKKAVTVGDEIDRIPKHLQLQASYRPRTYRTSRTGRFMWKTWLQRAEPTSAAQAPAPTGDWRLLLSSWDGFDREAGLHAVRLEHSSERLSAIIVRLNDWVPQVREAARQAFDDYLNPTYAASLIAQLPAILALEDRKRDDHRVTLSKLHALLKTPECLPLCMPALHTQRGPSARLLFGVLAHSMTDDELEPFLITSLHHPDFSVRRLALGKAMELPEAAAHRAIAFGLSSNSSILRRLSFLEAVQLQTGRTQLIEDFLTDPSPATRSTALWAAKKYGVDPAPLLHRHLTGKKPETKAQWLGVLGLAQDLSVPAPEQWLSAALEQNSGAVRSLVLSIEGADRPARLIAAIADPSRQVFEAGVAGLRPQPWSVIASAFTRQLDALWATLSATRRLALLELMPKWTQAGFLLSQLQRTPEDPASLEQISAWADAQLYAITDRETPKSERDRVIEQLTVLEAGGAMPAGAIARLT
;
A
#
# COMPACT_ATOMS: atom_id res chain seq x y z
N MET A 1 -24.95 -25.35 39.52
CA MET A 1 -25.38 -25.37 38.11
C MET A 1 -24.90 -24.08 37.46
N LYS A 2 -23.84 -24.19 36.64
CA LYS A 2 -23.17 -23.08 35.95
C LYS A 2 -23.87 -22.86 34.60
N LYS A 3 -24.18 -21.62 34.24
CA LYS A 3 -24.49 -21.22 32.86
C LYS A 3 -23.25 -20.54 32.28
N ALA A 4 -22.68 -21.16 31.25
CA ALA A 4 -21.65 -20.59 30.41
C ALA A 4 -22.28 -19.51 29.51
N VAL A 5 -21.64 -18.34 29.43
CA VAL A 5 -21.93 -17.32 28.43
C VAL A 5 -20.74 -17.29 27.48
N THR A 6 -21.02 -17.57 26.21
CA THR A 6 -20.06 -17.67 25.12
C THR A 6 -19.58 -16.27 24.73
N VAL A 7 -18.26 -16.04 24.77
CA VAL A 7 -17.62 -14.83 24.27
C VAL A 7 -17.43 -15.00 22.76
N GLY A 8 -18.33 -14.44 21.96
CA GLY A 8 -18.33 -14.59 20.51
C GLY A 8 -18.89 -13.43 19.70
N ASP A 9 -19.43 -12.39 20.33
CA ASP A 9 -20.13 -11.29 19.63
C ASP A 9 -19.64 -9.93 20.11
N GLU A 10 -18.41 -9.50 19.76
CA GLU A 10 -18.05 -8.07 19.80
C GLU A 10 -16.77 -7.65 19.04
N ILE A 11 -16.38 -8.37 17.96
CA ILE A 11 -15.28 -7.96 17.06
C ILE A 11 -15.84 -7.64 15.67
N ASP A 12 -16.81 -6.72 15.61
CA ASP A 12 -17.35 -6.25 14.34
C ASP A 12 -17.75 -4.78 14.38
N ARG A 13 -16.79 -3.91 14.76
CA ARG A 13 -16.88 -2.45 14.58
C ARG A 13 -15.53 -1.82 14.22
N ILE A 14 -15.05 -2.12 13.02
CA ILE A 14 -14.06 -1.29 12.32
C ILE A 14 -14.79 -0.58 11.15
N PRO A 15 -14.66 0.75 10.97
CA PRO A 15 -15.39 1.50 9.94
C PRO A 15 -15.06 1.07 8.49
N LYS A 16 -16.10 0.92 7.66
CA LYS A 16 -16.08 0.46 6.26
C LYS A 16 -15.38 1.36 5.22
N HIS A 17 -14.65 2.41 5.61
CA HIS A 17 -14.06 3.36 4.64
C HIS A 17 -12.63 3.00 4.17
N LEU A 18 -12.15 1.79 4.44
CA LEU A 18 -10.79 1.32 4.07
C LEU A 18 -10.75 0.24 2.97
N GLN A 19 -11.83 0.05 2.20
CA GLN A 19 -11.83 -0.82 1.02
C GLN A 19 -11.67 -0.02 -0.28
N LEU A 20 -10.44 0.06 -0.79
CA LEU A 20 -10.14 0.61 -2.12
C LEU A 20 -10.50 -0.42 -3.20
N GLN A 21 -11.52 -0.12 -4.01
CA GLN A 21 -11.87 -0.84 -5.22
C GLN A 21 -10.99 -0.38 -6.39
N ALA A 22 -10.29 -1.32 -7.04
CA ALA A 22 -9.65 -1.10 -8.33
C ALA A 22 -10.45 -1.82 -9.41
N SER A 23 -11.24 -1.06 -10.18
CA SER A 23 -11.97 -1.52 -11.35
C SER A 23 -11.05 -1.58 -12.58
N TYR A 24 -10.79 -2.78 -13.11
CA TYR A 24 -10.05 -2.97 -14.36
C TYR A 24 -11.00 -3.44 -15.47
N ARG A 25 -11.11 -2.66 -16.55
CA ARG A 25 -11.90 -2.98 -17.75
C ARG A 25 -11.04 -3.80 -18.74
N PRO A 26 -11.51 -4.93 -19.30
CA PRO A 26 -10.77 -5.63 -20.34
C PRO A 26 -10.91 -4.93 -21.70
N ARG A 27 -9.77 -4.75 -22.39
CA ARG A 27 -9.69 -4.38 -23.80
C ARG A 27 -10.23 -5.51 -24.67
N THR A 28 -11.18 -5.18 -25.55
CA THR A 28 -11.67 -6.04 -26.63
C THR A 28 -10.61 -6.16 -27.73
N TYR A 29 -10.13 -7.37 -28.02
CA TYR A 29 -9.31 -7.64 -29.21
C TYR A 29 -10.18 -8.09 -30.38
N ARG A 30 -9.94 -7.44 -31.51
CA ARG A 30 -10.61 -7.58 -32.82
C ARG A 30 -10.20 -8.90 -33.46
N THR A 31 -11.16 -9.74 -33.79
CA THR A 31 -10.95 -11.03 -34.48
C THR A 31 -10.56 -10.83 -35.95
N SER A 32 -9.38 -11.30 -36.36
CA SER A 32 -9.04 -11.46 -37.77
C SER A 32 -9.56 -12.81 -38.29
N ARG A 33 -10.33 -12.75 -39.38
CA ARG A 33 -10.89 -13.87 -40.13
C ARG A 33 -9.78 -14.70 -40.80
N THR A 34 -9.54 -15.93 -40.34
CA THR A 34 -9.01 -17.08 -41.13
C THR A 34 -8.86 -18.35 -40.27
N GLY A 35 -9.94 -18.81 -39.63
CA GLY A 35 -9.93 -20.01 -38.77
C GLY A 35 -11.06 -21.00 -39.04
N ARG A 36 -11.59 -21.05 -40.27
CA ARG A 36 -12.82 -21.80 -40.59
C ARG A 36 -12.60 -23.25 -41.06
N PHE A 37 -11.43 -23.82 -40.77
CA PHE A 37 -11.02 -25.14 -41.29
C PHE A 37 -10.42 -26.09 -40.24
N MET A 38 -10.95 -26.16 -39.00
CA MET A 38 -10.46 -27.20 -38.04
C MET A 38 -11.49 -27.77 -37.05
N TRP A 39 -12.79 -27.43 -37.15
CA TRP A 39 -13.81 -28.02 -36.26
C TRP A 39 -14.21 -29.45 -36.65
N LYS A 40 -14.02 -29.83 -37.93
CA LYS A 40 -14.37 -31.17 -38.44
C LYS A 40 -13.43 -32.27 -37.94
N THR A 41 -12.18 -31.93 -37.60
CA THR A 41 -11.20 -32.86 -37.01
C THR A 41 -11.51 -33.21 -35.55
N TRP A 42 -12.29 -32.37 -34.86
CA TRP A 42 -12.65 -32.54 -33.45
C TRP A 42 -13.68 -33.66 -33.24
N LEU A 43 -14.61 -33.85 -34.19
CA LEU A 43 -15.64 -34.90 -34.14
C LEU A 43 -15.14 -36.27 -34.62
N GLN A 44 -14.10 -36.33 -35.45
CA GLN A 44 -13.57 -37.60 -35.97
C GLN A 44 -12.64 -38.35 -35.00
N ARG A 45 -12.17 -37.70 -33.92
CA ARG A 45 -11.36 -38.34 -32.86
C ARG A 45 -12.15 -38.67 -31.60
N ALA A 46 -13.45 -38.38 -31.57
CA ALA A 46 -14.33 -38.61 -30.42
C ALA A 46 -15.03 -39.99 -30.47
N GLU A 47 -14.57 -40.92 -31.31
CA GLU A 47 -14.96 -42.32 -31.17
C GLU A 47 -14.13 -42.99 -30.06
N PRO A 48 -14.74 -43.74 -29.12
CA PRO A 48 -14.03 -44.41 -28.06
C PRO A 48 -13.31 -45.63 -28.63
N THR A 49 -12.10 -45.43 -29.16
CA THR A 49 -11.21 -46.56 -29.43
C THR A 49 -10.61 -47.00 -28.10
N SER A 50 -10.62 -48.32 -27.89
CA SER A 50 -10.23 -49.02 -26.68
C SER A 50 -8.89 -48.55 -26.09
N ALA A 51 -8.76 -48.73 -24.78
CA ALA A 51 -7.51 -48.64 -24.03
C ALA A 51 -6.43 -49.54 -24.65
N ALA A 52 -5.70 -49.00 -25.61
CA ALA A 52 -4.46 -49.53 -26.14
C ALA A 52 -3.44 -48.40 -26.02
N GLN A 53 -2.35 -48.68 -25.31
CA GLN A 53 -1.22 -47.81 -25.03
C GLN A 53 -0.92 -46.87 -26.22
N ALA A 54 -1.29 -45.59 -26.09
CA ALA A 54 -0.82 -44.58 -27.00
C ALA A 54 0.72 -44.56 -26.89
N PRO A 55 1.46 -44.61 -28.01
CA PRO A 55 2.91 -44.60 -27.97
C PRO A 55 3.39 -43.35 -27.21
N ALA A 56 4.35 -43.56 -26.30
CA ALA A 56 4.96 -42.47 -25.55
C ALA A 56 5.44 -41.40 -26.54
N PRO A 57 5.04 -40.13 -26.39
CA PRO A 57 5.48 -39.08 -27.29
C PRO A 57 7.00 -38.97 -27.16
N THR A 58 7.72 -39.32 -28.22
CA THR A 58 9.19 -39.16 -28.35
C THR A 58 9.59 -37.71 -28.63
N GLY A 59 8.73 -36.74 -28.29
CA GLY A 59 8.97 -35.31 -28.46
C GLY A 59 9.57 -34.70 -27.19
N ASP A 60 10.40 -33.66 -27.36
CA ASP A 60 10.87 -32.84 -26.25
C ASP A 60 9.67 -32.31 -25.45
N TRP A 61 9.60 -32.68 -24.17
CA TRP A 61 8.49 -32.36 -23.28
C TRP A 61 8.24 -30.85 -23.20
N ARG A 62 9.27 -30.01 -23.41
CA ARG A 62 9.14 -28.54 -23.40
C ARG A 62 8.29 -28.04 -24.56
N LEU A 63 8.53 -28.59 -25.75
CA LEU A 63 7.77 -28.29 -26.96
C LEU A 63 6.31 -28.71 -26.79
N LEU A 64 6.09 -29.92 -26.27
CA LEU A 64 4.75 -30.46 -26.01
C LEU A 64 3.97 -29.60 -25.01
N LEU A 65 4.58 -29.24 -23.87
CA LEU A 65 3.93 -28.39 -22.84
C LEU A 65 3.64 -26.96 -23.29
N SER A 66 4.33 -26.48 -24.32
CA SER A 66 4.15 -25.15 -24.90
C SER A 66 3.17 -25.15 -26.09
N SER A 67 2.69 -26.32 -26.52
CA SER A 67 1.77 -26.45 -27.64
C SER A 67 0.43 -25.78 -27.37
N TRP A 68 -0.21 -25.28 -28.43
CA TRP A 68 -1.58 -24.79 -28.40
C TRP A 68 -2.59 -25.94 -28.23
N ASP A 69 -2.25 -27.14 -28.68
CA ASP A 69 -3.10 -28.33 -28.56
C ASP A 69 -3.10 -28.88 -27.13
N GLY A 70 -4.28 -29.15 -26.58
CA GLY A 70 -4.44 -29.76 -25.26
C GLY A 70 -3.92 -31.19 -25.20
N PHE A 71 -4.05 -31.96 -26.29
CA PHE A 71 -3.55 -33.34 -26.36
C PHE A 71 -2.01 -33.36 -26.29
N ASP A 72 -1.34 -32.46 -27.00
CA ASP A 72 0.12 -32.33 -26.93
C ASP A 72 0.56 -31.94 -25.51
N ARG A 73 -0.14 -31.02 -24.84
CA ARG A 73 0.23 -30.64 -23.46
C ARG A 73 0.00 -31.77 -22.48
N GLU A 74 -1.09 -32.52 -22.60
CA GLU A 74 -1.35 -33.71 -21.78
C GLU A 74 -0.28 -34.78 -22.01
N ALA A 75 0.05 -35.06 -23.27
CA ALA A 75 1.15 -35.93 -23.69
C ALA A 75 2.51 -35.45 -23.12
N GLY A 76 2.75 -34.14 -23.15
CA GLY A 76 3.91 -33.50 -22.55
C GLY A 76 3.99 -33.72 -21.05
N LEU A 77 2.87 -33.64 -20.31
CA LEU A 77 2.84 -33.93 -18.88
C LEU A 77 3.17 -35.39 -18.59
N HIS A 78 2.70 -36.33 -19.41
CA HIS A 78 3.11 -37.74 -19.29
C HIS A 78 4.62 -37.92 -19.52
N ALA A 79 5.19 -37.24 -20.52
CA ALA A 79 6.63 -37.27 -20.77
C ALA A 79 7.45 -36.58 -19.65
N VAL A 80 6.88 -35.55 -19.01
CA VAL A 80 7.53 -34.87 -17.88
C VAL A 80 7.74 -35.81 -16.70
N ARG A 81 6.80 -36.73 -16.43
CA ARG A 81 6.83 -37.65 -15.29
C ARG A 81 7.93 -38.71 -15.33
N LEU A 82 8.59 -38.91 -16.48
CA LEU A 82 9.65 -39.91 -16.62
C LEU A 82 10.91 -39.57 -15.81
N GLU A 83 11.12 -38.29 -15.49
CA GLU A 83 12.28 -37.81 -14.73
C GLU A 83 11.87 -36.64 -13.82
N HIS A 84 12.57 -36.46 -12.70
CA HIS A 84 12.30 -35.38 -11.77
C HIS A 84 13.40 -34.31 -11.81
N SER A 85 13.01 -33.05 -11.96
CA SER A 85 13.93 -31.91 -11.89
C SER A 85 13.17 -30.63 -11.49
N SER A 86 13.89 -29.63 -10.97
CA SER A 86 13.26 -28.33 -10.63
C SER A 86 12.65 -27.64 -11.86
N GLU A 87 13.22 -27.84 -13.05
CA GLU A 87 12.70 -27.27 -14.29
C GLU A 87 11.38 -27.92 -14.70
N ARG A 88 11.32 -29.25 -14.59
CA ARG A 88 10.11 -30.03 -14.85
C ARG A 88 9.00 -29.68 -13.86
N LEU A 89 9.32 -29.54 -12.57
CA LEU A 89 8.39 -29.06 -11.55
C LEU A 89 7.83 -27.67 -11.90
N SER A 90 8.69 -26.74 -12.35
CA SER A 90 8.26 -25.41 -12.76
C SER A 90 7.23 -25.47 -13.90
N ALA A 91 7.48 -26.33 -14.89
CA ALA A 91 6.57 -26.50 -16.02
C ALA A 91 5.23 -27.14 -15.60
N ILE A 92 5.26 -28.11 -14.68
CA ILE A 92 4.05 -28.71 -14.09
C ILE A 92 3.21 -27.66 -13.36
N ILE A 93 3.83 -26.81 -12.53
CA ILE A 93 3.14 -25.77 -11.75
C ILE A 93 2.35 -24.83 -12.66
N VAL A 94 2.92 -24.45 -13.82
CA VAL A 94 2.21 -23.62 -14.80
C VAL A 94 0.95 -24.33 -15.32
N ARG A 95 1.02 -25.64 -15.54
CA ARG A 95 -0.09 -26.44 -16.07
C ARG A 95 -1.16 -26.82 -15.04
N LEU A 96 -0.89 -26.70 -13.74
CA LEU A 96 -1.92 -26.88 -12.71
C LEU A 96 -3.13 -25.96 -12.94
N ASN A 97 -2.93 -24.79 -13.54
CA ASN A 97 -4.00 -23.83 -13.89
C ASN A 97 -4.25 -23.70 -15.41
N ASP A 98 -4.01 -24.77 -16.17
CA ASP A 98 -4.28 -24.85 -17.61
C ASP A 98 -5.77 -24.62 -17.92
N TRP A 99 -6.11 -24.11 -19.11
CA TRP A 99 -7.52 -23.94 -19.52
C TRP A 99 -8.25 -25.26 -19.82
N VAL A 100 -7.52 -26.34 -20.15
CA VAL A 100 -8.10 -27.66 -20.45
C VAL A 100 -8.16 -28.51 -19.17
N PRO A 101 -9.34 -29.01 -18.75
CA PRO A 101 -9.47 -29.81 -17.53
C PRO A 101 -8.60 -31.07 -17.48
N GLN A 102 -8.48 -31.79 -18.59
CA GLN A 102 -7.66 -33.01 -18.70
C GLN A 102 -6.17 -32.71 -18.46
N VAL A 103 -5.67 -31.61 -19.02
CA VAL A 103 -4.29 -31.14 -18.79
C VAL A 103 -4.07 -30.76 -17.33
N ARG A 104 -5.06 -30.13 -16.66
CA ARG A 104 -4.96 -29.84 -15.22
C ARG A 104 -4.90 -31.10 -14.38
N GLU A 105 -5.70 -32.12 -14.73
CA GLU A 105 -5.69 -33.41 -14.04
C GLU A 105 -4.36 -34.13 -14.22
N ALA A 106 -3.84 -34.21 -15.45
CA ALA A 106 -2.52 -34.75 -15.72
C ALA A 106 -1.41 -33.97 -14.97
N ALA A 107 -1.55 -32.65 -14.83
CA ALA A 107 -0.60 -31.81 -14.10
C ALA A 107 -0.66 -32.07 -12.59
N ARG A 108 -1.86 -32.29 -12.03
CA ARG A 108 -2.02 -32.71 -10.62
C ARG A 108 -1.33 -34.04 -10.36
N GLN A 109 -1.53 -35.02 -11.23
CA GLN A 109 -0.89 -36.33 -11.10
C GLN A 109 0.64 -36.21 -11.20
N ALA A 110 1.14 -35.41 -12.15
CA ALA A 110 2.57 -35.15 -12.26
C ALA A 110 3.13 -34.39 -11.05
N PHE A 111 2.35 -33.47 -10.46
CA PHE A 111 2.75 -32.74 -9.25
C PHE A 111 2.75 -33.66 -8.02
N ASP A 112 1.79 -34.58 -7.92
CA ASP A 112 1.72 -35.56 -6.83
C ASP A 112 2.98 -36.44 -6.77
N ASP A 113 3.64 -36.72 -7.90
CA ASP A 113 4.93 -37.44 -7.92
C ASP A 113 6.06 -36.67 -7.19
N TYR A 114 5.95 -35.33 -7.13
CA TYR A 114 6.90 -34.49 -6.37
C TYR A 114 6.57 -34.42 -4.88
N LEU A 115 5.39 -34.87 -4.43
CA LEU A 115 4.94 -34.75 -3.03
C LEU A 115 5.57 -35.82 -2.13
N ASN A 116 6.90 -35.84 -2.07
CA ASN A 116 7.68 -36.68 -1.18
C ASN A 116 8.92 -35.93 -0.64
N PRO A 117 9.52 -36.36 0.48
CA PRO A 117 10.63 -35.65 1.10
C PRO A 117 11.88 -35.50 0.21
N THR A 118 12.14 -36.44 -0.70
CA THR A 118 13.28 -36.39 -1.63
C THR A 118 13.27 -35.12 -2.48
N TYR A 119 12.09 -34.59 -2.80
CA TYR A 119 11.94 -33.38 -3.62
C TYR A 119 11.56 -32.12 -2.83
N ALA A 120 11.58 -32.17 -1.49
CA ALA A 120 11.18 -31.06 -0.64
C ALA A 120 11.98 -29.78 -0.92
N ALA A 121 13.29 -29.88 -1.19
CA ALA A 121 14.12 -28.72 -1.53
C ALA A 121 13.64 -28.01 -2.82
N SER A 122 13.31 -28.79 -3.86
CA SER A 122 12.77 -28.27 -5.12
C SER A 122 11.39 -27.64 -4.93
N LEU A 123 10.53 -28.26 -4.11
CA LEU A 123 9.22 -27.71 -3.77
C LEU A 123 9.32 -26.39 -2.98
N ILE A 124 10.21 -26.33 -2.00
CA ILE A 124 10.48 -25.13 -1.19
C ILE A 124 10.97 -23.99 -2.09
N ALA A 125 11.89 -24.26 -3.02
CA ALA A 125 12.38 -23.26 -3.97
C ALA A 125 11.27 -22.70 -4.87
N GLN A 126 10.24 -23.51 -5.17
CA GLN A 126 9.11 -23.14 -6.02
C GLN A 126 7.88 -22.62 -5.24
N LEU A 127 7.96 -22.48 -3.91
CA LEU A 127 6.84 -22.03 -3.09
C LEU A 127 6.17 -20.74 -3.58
N PRO A 128 6.90 -19.69 -4.03
CA PRO A 128 6.25 -18.49 -4.56
C PRO A 128 5.32 -18.78 -5.75
N ALA A 129 5.74 -19.65 -6.67
CA ALA A 129 4.94 -20.02 -7.84
C ALA A 129 3.76 -20.92 -7.46
N ILE A 130 3.97 -21.86 -6.54
CA ILE A 130 2.93 -22.77 -6.06
C ILE A 130 1.85 -22.00 -5.29
N LEU A 131 2.23 -21.11 -4.38
CA LEU A 131 1.27 -20.32 -3.58
C LEU A 131 0.50 -19.30 -4.44
N ALA A 132 1.09 -18.81 -5.53
CA ALA A 132 0.38 -17.96 -6.49
C ALA A 132 -0.78 -18.67 -7.21
N LEU A 133 -0.94 -20.00 -7.04
CA LEU A 133 -2.11 -20.74 -7.52
C LEU A 133 -3.37 -20.42 -6.71
N GLU A 134 -3.27 -19.97 -5.45
CA GLU A 134 -4.44 -19.60 -4.63
C GLU A 134 -5.29 -18.50 -5.29
N ASP A 135 -4.64 -17.56 -5.96
CA ASP A 135 -5.31 -16.45 -6.65
C ASP A 135 -5.88 -16.84 -8.03
N ARG A 136 -5.71 -18.09 -8.45
CA ARG A 136 -6.14 -18.56 -9.77
C ARG A 136 -7.51 -19.22 -9.69
N LYS A 137 -8.38 -18.85 -10.63
CA LYS A 137 -9.82 -19.18 -10.59
C LYS A 137 -10.26 -20.33 -11.49
N ARG A 138 -9.34 -21.00 -12.20
CA ARG A 138 -9.72 -22.07 -13.16
C ARG A 138 -9.83 -23.45 -12.52
N ASP A 139 -9.40 -23.58 -11.28
CA ASP A 139 -9.51 -24.80 -10.49
C ASP A 139 -9.50 -24.48 -8.98
N ASP A 140 -9.85 -25.47 -8.16
CA ASP A 140 -9.68 -25.41 -6.71
C ASP A 140 -8.31 -25.99 -6.31
N HIS A 141 -7.33 -25.10 -6.14
CA HIS A 141 -5.96 -25.49 -5.80
C HIS A 141 -5.76 -25.80 -4.30
N ARG A 142 -6.80 -25.64 -3.46
CA ARG A 142 -6.67 -25.84 -2.00
C ARG A 142 -6.26 -27.27 -1.65
N VAL A 143 -6.70 -28.26 -2.41
CA VAL A 143 -6.33 -29.67 -2.18
C VAL A 143 -4.83 -29.88 -2.40
N THR A 144 -4.30 -29.43 -3.53
CA THR A 144 -2.86 -29.52 -3.85
C THR A 144 -2.01 -28.82 -2.79
N LEU A 145 -2.42 -27.62 -2.38
CA LEU A 145 -1.72 -26.83 -1.36
C LEU A 145 -1.79 -27.49 0.02
N SER A 146 -2.91 -28.13 0.36
CA SER A 146 -3.05 -28.88 1.61
C SER A 146 -2.12 -30.09 1.66
N LYS A 147 -1.95 -30.81 0.54
CA LYS A 147 -0.99 -31.93 0.46
C LYS A 147 0.45 -31.44 0.61
N LEU A 148 0.82 -30.34 -0.05
CA LEU A 148 2.14 -29.72 0.11
C LEU A 148 2.37 -29.31 1.57
N HIS A 149 1.39 -28.68 2.21
CA HIS A 149 1.48 -28.28 3.61
C HIS A 149 1.67 -29.50 4.53
N ALA A 150 0.98 -30.60 4.28
CA ALA A 150 1.15 -31.84 5.03
C ALA A 150 2.55 -32.44 4.84
N LEU A 151 3.09 -32.45 3.62
CA LEU A 151 4.45 -32.91 3.34
C LEU A 151 5.49 -32.07 4.07
N LEU A 152 5.39 -30.74 4.03
CA LEU A 152 6.39 -29.87 4.66
C LEU A 152 6.45 -30.03 6.19
N LYS A 153 5.37 -30.55 6.82
CA LYS A 153 5.33 -30.85 8.25
C LYS A 153 6.02 -32.16 8.64
N THR A 154 6.42 -33.01 7.68
CA THR A 154 7.07 -34.27 8.02
C THR A 154 8.48 -34.03 8.57
N PRO A 155 8.97 -34.88 9.51
CA PRO A 155 10.28 -34.69 10.14
C PRO A 155 11.45 -34.57 9.15
N GLU A 156 11.36 -35.24 8.00
CA GLU A 156 12.37 -35.20 6.93
C GLU A 156 12.44 -33.84 6.23
N CYS A 157 11.33 -33.10 6.18
CA CYS A 157 11.25 -31.80 5.52
C CYS A 157 11.61 -30.63 6.44
N LEU A 158 11.40 -30.76 7.75
CA LEU A 158 11.62 -29.67 8.72
C LEU A 158 13.04 -29.06 8.68
N PRO A 159 14.13 -29.85 8.58
CA PRO A 159 15.49 -29.31 8.46
C PRO A 159 15.70 -28.45 7.21
N LEU A 160 14.91 -28.65 6.15
CA LEU A 160 14.95 -27.84 4.93
C LEU A 160 14.11 -26.57 5.05
N CYS A 161 13.02 -26.62 5.81
CA CYS A 161 12.15 -25.47 6.04
C CYS A 161 12.83 -24.35 6.84
N MET A 162 13.66 -24.70 7.83
CA MET A 162 14.34 -23.72 8.69
C MET A 162 15.26 -22.75 7.93
N PRO A 163 16.26 -23.18 7.15
CA PRO A 163 17.09 -22.26 6.36
C PRO A 163 16.28 -21.51 5.29
N ALA A 164 15.23 -22.13 4.75
CA ALA A 164 14.36 -21.49 3.78
C ALA A 164 13.54 -20.35 4.40
N LEU A 165 13.07 -20.47 5.64
CA LEU A 165 12.35 -19.41 6.33
C LEU A 165 13.17 -18.10 6.32
N HIS A 166 14.46 -18.17 6.66
CA HIS A 166 15.34 -17.00 6.74
C HIS A 166 15.53 -16.26 5.39
N THR A 167 15.47 -16.98 4.27
CA THR A 167 15.69 -16.41 2.93
C THR A 167 14.41 -15.99 2.22
N GLN A 168 13.27 -16.58 2.59
CA GLN A 168 11.97 -16.33 1.95
C GLN A 168 11.22 -15.13 2.54
N ARG A 169 10.25 -14.61 1.79
CA ARG A 169 9.36 -13.50 2.20
C ARG A 169 7.91 -13.79 1.78
N GLY A 170 7.00 -12.96 2.25
CA GLY A 170 5.60 -12.97 1.84
C GLY A 170 4.89 -14.29 2.20
N PRO A 171 4.00 -14.80 1.32
CA PRO A 171 3.26 -16.04 1.55
C PRO A 171 4.14 -17.23 1.90
N SER A 172 5.29 -17.40 1.22
CA SER A 172 6.21 -18.53 1.43
C SER A 172 6.78 -18.53 2.84
N ALA A 173 7.27 -17.38 3.32
CA ALA A 173 7.78 -17.26 4.69
C ALA A 173 6.69 -17.51 5.75
N ARG A 174 5.46 -17.05 5.51
CA ARG A 174 4.33 -17.31 6.42
C ARG A 174 3.98 -18.79 6.49
N LEU A 175 3.95 -19.49 5.36
CA LEU A 175 3.72 -20.94 5.32
C LEU A 175 4.82 -21.67 6.09
N LEU A 176 6.09 -21.38 5.79
CA LEU A 176 7.23 -22.03 6.44
C LEU A 176 7.27 -21.76 7.94
N PHE A 177 7.00 -20.52 8.37
CA PHE A 177 6.86 -20.20 9.78
C PHE A 177 5.74 -21.03 10.43
N GLY A 178 4.58 -21.11 9.77
CA GLY A 178 3.46 -21.91 10.24
C GLY A 178 3.83 -23.38 10.38
N VAL A 179 4.45 -23.98 9.37
CA VAL A 179 4.93 -25.37 9.40
C VAL A 179 5.86 -25.60 10.60
N LEU A 180 6.90 -24.78 10.73
CA LEU A 180 7.89 -24.92 11.79
C LEU A 180 7.25 -24.75 13.17
N ALA A 181 6.47 -23.67 13.39
CA ALA A 181 5.84 -23.39 14.68
C ALA A 181 4.92 -24.53 15.17
N HIS A 182 4.22 -25.23 14.26
CA HIS A 182 3.33 -26.34 14.63
C HIS A 182 4.08 -27.66 14.90
N SER A 183 5.34 -27.77 14.46
CA SER A 183 6.13 -28.99 14.58
C SER A 183 7.19 -28.93 15.69
N MET A 184 7.38 -27.77 16.33
CA MET A 184 8.29 -27.62 17.47
C MET A 184 7.68 -28.21 18.74
N THR A 185 8.52 -28.76 19.61
CA THR A 185 8.14 -29.06 21.01
C THR A 185 7.99 -27.78 21.83
N ASP A 186 7.36 -27.85 23.00
CA ASP A 186 7.17 -26.68 23.87
C ASP A 186 8.51 -26.01 24.26
N ASP A 187 9.56 -26.80 24.49
CA ASP A 187 10.91 -26.32 24.86
C ASP A 187 11.62 -25.61 23.68
N GLU A 188 11.32 -26.00 22.44
CA GLU A 188 11.91 -25.43 21.22
C GLU A 188 11.12 -24.24 20.69
N LEU A 189 9.80 -24.23 20.94
CA LEU A 189 8.88 -23.25 20.41
C LEU A 189 9.23 -21.84 20.89
N GLU A 190 9.52 -21.66 22.18
CA GLU A 190 9.84 -20.34 22.69
C GLU A 190 11.10 -19.73 22.03
N PRO A 191 12.28 -20.37 22.05
CA PRO A 191 13.47 -19.84 21.35
C PRO A 191 13.21 -19.54 19.87
N PHE A 192 12.43 -20.39 19.20
CA PHE A 192 12.05 -20.20 17.80
C PHE A 192 11.19 -18.95 17.59
N LEU A 193 10.17 -18.71 18.42
CA LEU A 193 9.31 -17.54 18.33
C LEU A 193 10.10 -16.25 18.61
N ILE A 194 10.94 -16.23 19.65
CA ILE A 194 11.77 -15.07 20.00
C ILE A 194 12.75 -14.73 18.87
N THR A 195 13.38 -15.74 18.26
CA THR A 195 14.24 -15.54 17.09
C THR A 195 13.43 -15.01 15.90
N SER A 196 12.22 -15.53 15.68
CA SER A 196 11.34 -15.13 14.58
C SER A 196 10.83 -13.69 14.69
N LEU A 197 10.85 -13.08 15.89
CA LEU A 197 10.55 -11.65 16.05
C LEU A 197 11.58 -10.74 15.35
N HIS A 198 12.77 -11.24 15.04
CA HIS A 198 13.80 -10.52 14.28
C HIS A 198 13.71 -10.77 12.77
N HIS A 199 12.70 -11.53 12.32
CA HIS A 199 12.59 -11.88 10.92
C HIS A 199 12.40 -10.63 10.04
N PRO A 200 13.09 -10.54 8.89
CA PRO A 200 12.96 -9.40 7.97
C PRO A 200 11.55 -9.25 7.38
N ASP A 201 10.79 -10.34 7.23
CA ASP A 201 9.37 -10.28 6.87
C ASP A 201 8.52 -9.86 8.07
N PHE A 202 7.83 -8.73 7.95
CA PHE A 202 6.93 -8.21 8.98
C PHE A 202 5.80 -9.17 9.34
N SER A 203 5.24 -9.91 8.37
CA SER A 203 4.14 -10.84 8.64
C SER A 203 4.58 -11.99 9.54
N VAL A 204 5.82 -12.48 9.36
CA VAL A 204 6.41 -13.50 10.23
C VAL A 204 6.55 -12.95 11.65
N ARG A 205 7.11 -11.74 11.82
CA ARG A 205 7.22 -11.10 13.15
C ARG A 205 5.87 -10.97 13.85
N ARG A 206 4.83 -10.60 13.10
CA ARG A 206 3.47 -10.50 13.62
C ARG A 206 2.92 -11.85 14.06
N LEU A 207 3.11 -12.90 13.26
CA LEU A 207 2.69 -14.26 13.61
C LEU A 207 3.45 -14.78 14.84
N ALA A 208 4.76 -14.51 14.91
CA ALA A 208 5.60 -14.87 16.04
C ALA A 208 5.14 -14.20 17.34
N LEU A 209 4.85 -12.90 17.32
CA LEU A 209 4.30 -12.18 18.47
C LEU A 209 2.96 -12.78 18.90
N GLY A 210 2.04 -13.00 17.96
CA GLY A 210 0.72 -13.58 18.26
C GLY A 210 0.84 -14.97 18.90
N LYS A 211 1.71 -15.84 18.37
CA LYS A 211 1.94 -17.16 18.95
C LYS A 211 2.65 -17.11 20.30
N ALA A 212 3.52 -16.13 20.52
CA ALA A 212 4.18 -15.97 21.82
C ALA A 212 3.20 -15.59 22.94
N MET A 213 2.01 -15.07 22.61
CA MET A 213 0.96 -14.79 23.62
C MET A 213 0.26 -16.06 24.10
N GLU A 214 0.43 -17.19 23.40
CA GLU A 214 -0.09 -18.51 23.80
C GLU A 214 0.87 -19.25 24.75
N LEU A 215 2.10 -18.73 24.92
CA LEU A 215 3.12 -19.29 25.80
C LEU A 215 2.93 -18.87 27.27
N PRO A 216 3.63 -19.50 28.23
CA PRO A 216 3.66 -19.05 29.62
C PRO A 216 4.01 -17.56 29.75
N GLU A 217 3.48 -16.92 30.80
CA GLU A 217 3.54 -15.47 31.00
C GLU A 217 4.94 -14.86 30.87
N ALA A 218 5.98 -15.55 31.37
CA ALA A 218 7.36 -15.09 31.25
C ALA A 218 7.85 -14.98 29.80
N ALA A 219 7.47 -15.93 28.94
CA ALA A 219 7.81 -15.93 27.52
C ALA A 219 7.04 -14.85 26.76
N ALA A 220 5.73 -14.72 27.06
CA ALA A 220 4.89 -13.67 26.50
C ALA A 220 5.46 -12.27 26.82
N HIS A 221 5.89 -12.05 28.07
CA HIS A 221 6.53 -10.81 28.49
C HIS A 221 7.84 -10.52 27.73
N ARG A 222 8.68 -11.53 27.46
CA ARG A 222 9.88 -11.37 26.62
C ARG A 222 9.53 -10.91 25.21
N ALA A 223 8.53 -11.55 24.58
CA ALA A 223 8.09 -11.20 23.23
C ALA A 223 7.48 -9.80 23.16
N ILE A 224 6.72 -9.41 24.18
CA ILE A 224 6.17 -8.06 24.34
C ILE A 224 7.29 -7.04 24.46
N ALA A 225 8.25 -7.25 25.38
CA ALA A 225 9.36 -6.34 25.59
C ALA A 225 10.15 -6.10 24.29
N PHE A 226 10.41 -7.19 23.55
CA PHE A 226 11.03 -7.09 22.23
C PHE A 226 10.22 -6.20 21.28
N GLY A 227 8.93 -6.49 21.12
CA GLY A 227 8.10 -5.75 20.18
C GLY A 227 7.89 -4.28 20.59
N LEU A 228 7.82 -3.94 21.88
CA LEU A 228 7.77 -2.57 22.40
C LEU A 228 9.02 -1.75 22.00
N SER A 229 10.20 -2.38 21.98
CA SER A 229 11.46 -1.76 21.54
C SER A 229 11.65 -1.70 20.02
N SER A 230 10.72 -2.27 19.24
CA SER A 230 10.88 -2.41 17.79
C SER A 230 10.91 -1.06 17.07
N ASN A 231 11.69 -0.93 15.99
CA ASN A 231 11.57 0.22 15.09
C ASN A 231 10.27 0.19 14.25
N SER A 232 9.60 -0.97 14.16
CA SER A 232 8.32 -1.10 13.47
C SER A 232 7.18 -0.58 14.34
N SER A 233 6.54 0.52 13.93
CA SER A 233 5.39 1.07 14.65
C SER A 233 4.24 0.08 14.77
N ILE A 234 4.02 -0.77 13.76
CA ILE A 234 2.96 -1.78 13.81
C ILE A 234 3.28 -2.84 14.87
N LEU A 235 4.53 -3.33 14.94
CA LEU A 235 4.92 -4.31 15.96
C LEU A 235 4.88 -3.70 17.36
N ARG A 236 5.41 -2.47 17.54
CA ARG A 236 5.30 -1.73 18.81
C ARG A 236 3.86 -1.59 19.26
N ARG A 237 2.97 -1.19 18.36
CA ARG A 237 1.54 -1.01 18.64
C ARG A 237 0.86 -2.31 19.05
N LEU A 238 1.17 -3.43 18.38
CA LEU A 238 0.62 -4.73 18.75
C LEU A 238 1.14 -5.16 20.13
N SER A 239 2.44 -5.05 20.38
CA SER A 239 3.01 -5.37 21.69
C SER A 239 2.49 -4.47 22.80
N PHE A 240 2.20 -3.20 22.52
CA PHE A 240 1.52 -2.30 23.44
C PHE A 240 0.11 -2.77 23.79
N LEU A 241 -0.67 -3.22 22.80
CA LEU A 241 -2.00 -3.77 23.05
C LEU A 241 -1.97 -5.00 23.96
N GLU A 242 -1.01 -5.89 23.77
CA GLU A 242 -0.82 -7.05 24.66
C GLU A 242 -0.33 -6.62 26.05
N ALA A 243 0.67 -5.75 26.12
CA ALA A 243 1.26 -5.26 27.35
C ALA A 243 0.23 -4.56 28.26
N VAL A 244 -0.59 -3.68 27.70
CA VAL A 244 -1.59 -2.93 28.48
C VAL A 244 -2.69 -3.86 29.04
N GLN A 245 -2.94 -5.01 28.40
CA GLN A 245 -3.87 -6.01 28.92
C GLN A 245 -3.27 -6.81 30.09
N LEU A 246 -2.01 -7.21 29.95
CA LEU A 246 -1.35 -8.15 30.87
C LEU A 246 -0.70 -7.47 32.09
N GLN A 247 -0.22 -6.24 31.96
CA GLN A 247 0.71 -5.66 32.94
C GLN A 247 0.06 -4.86 34.08
N THR A 248 0.71 -4.95 35.24
CA THR A 248 0.74 -3.93 36.30
C THR A 248 1.68 -2.80 35.87
N GLY A 249 1.31 -1.53 36.14
CA GLY A 249 2.08 -0.35 35.63
C GLY A 249 1.61 0.23 34.29
N ARG A 250 0.42 -0.17 33.83
CA ARG A 250 -0.20 0.30 32.56
C ARG A 250 -0.24 1.82 32.36
N THR A 251 -0.36 2.60 33.43
CA THR A 251 -0.41 4.07 33.33
C THR A 251 0.85 4.62 32.69
N GLN A 252 2.03 4.24 33.17
CA GLN A 252 3.30 4.70 32.61
C GLN A 252 3.46 4.28 31.15
N LEU A 253 3.10 3.03 30.84
CA LEU A 253 3.17 2.52 29.47
C LEU A 253 2.24 3.29 28.53
N ILE A 254 1.02 3.62 28.96
CA ILE A 254 0.09 4.45 28.20
C ILE A 254 0.68 5.85 28.00
N GLU A 255 1.23 6.48 29.04
CA GLU A 255 1.89 7.79 28.94
C GLU A 255 3.02 7.80 27.93
N ASP A 256 3.90 6.79 27.97
CA ASP A 256 5.01 6.67 27.02
C ASP A 256 4.49 6.59 25.57
N PHE A 257 3.44 5.81 25.34
CA PHE A 257 2.86 5.58 24.02
C PHE A 257 1.95 6.72 23.52
N LEU A 258 1.44 7.58 24.42
CA LEU A 258 0.74 8.81 24.04
C LEU A 258 1.68 9.77 23.30
N THR A 259 3.00 9.63 23.47
CA THR A 259 4.01 10.42 22.75
C THR A 259 4.79 9.61 21.72
N ASP A 260 4.28 8.44 21.26
CA ASP A 260 4.93 7.70 20.16
C ASP A 260 4.95 8.56 18.88
N PRO A 261 6.02 8.54 18.08
CA PRO A 261 6.10 9.30 16.83
C PRO A 261 5.05 8.89 15.79
N SER A 262 4.49 7.68 15.88
CA SER A 262 3.49 7.16 14.95
C SER A 262 2.07 7.54 15.36
N PRO A 263 1.28 8.18 14.47
CA PRO A 263 -0.11 8.52 14.75
C PRO A 263 -1.00 7.31 15.08
N ALA A 264 -0.78 6.17 14.42
CA ALA A 264 -1.56 4.95 14.68
C ALA A 264 -1.30 4.38 16.07
N THR A 265 -0.06 4.49 16.57
CA THR A 265 0.31 4.07 17.91
C THR A 265 -0.29 5.01 18.95
N ARG A 266 -0.17 6.33 18.77
CA ARG A 266 -0.79 7.32 19.67
C ARG A 266 -2.31 7.20 19.72
N SER A 267 -2.98 6.99 18.59
CA SER A 267 -4.42 6.75 18.54
C SER A 267 -4.83 5.52 19.37
N THR A 268 -4.00 4.47 19.35
CA THR A 268 -4.20 3.27 20.20
C THR A 268 -3.95 3.59 21.67
N ALA A 269 -2.93 4.41 21.98
CA ALA A 269 -2.64 4.87 23.33
C ALA A 269 -3.77 5.76 23.88
N LEU A 270 -4.37 6.64 23.06
CA LEU A 270 -5.52 7.47 23.43
C LEU A 270 -6.77 6.62 23.71
N TRP A 271 -7.01 5.57 22.91
CA TRP A 271 -8.05 4.59 23.23
C TRP A 271 -7.78 3.91 24.58
N ALA A 272 -6.54 3.47 24.83
CA ALA A 272 -6.16 2.85 26.09
C ALA A 272 -6.29 3.83 27.28
N ALA A 273 -5.88 5.09 27.09
CA ALA A 273 -5.98 6.14 28.08
C ALA A 273 -7.44 6.36 28.51
N LYS A 274 -8.36 6.45 27.53
CA LYS A 274 -9.80 6.50 27.79
C LYS A 274 -10.29 5.25 28.54
N LYS A 275 -9.86 4.05 28.11
CA LYS A 275 -10.30 2.77 28.70
C LYS A 275 -9.84 2.59 30.15
N TYR A 276 -8.64 3.06 30.49
CA TYR A 276 -8.00 2.83 31.78
C TYR A 276 -7.89 4.08 32.66
N GLY A 277 -8.55 5.18 32.28
CA GLY A 277 -8.64 6.39 33.10
C GLY A 277 -7.34 7.21 33.18
N VAL A 278 -6.51 7.19 32.13
CA VAL A 278 -5.32 8.05 32.03
C VAL A 278 -5.72 9.33 31.30
N ASP A 279 -5.48 10.49 31.92
CA ASP A 279 -5.71 11.79 31.27
C ASP A 279 -4.44 12.22 30.48
N PRO A 280 -4.53 12.36 29.14
CA PRO A 280 -3.39 12.77 28.34
C PRO A 280 -3.07 14.28 28.44
N ALA A 281 -3.99 15.12 28.94
CA ALA A 281 -3.79 16.57 28.96
C ALA A 281 -2.69 17.04 29.92
N PRO A 282 -2.60 16.54 31.18
CA PRO A 282 -1.48 16.85 32.08
C PRO A 282 -0.12 16.43 31.52
N LEU A 283 -0.06 15.28 30.85
CA LEU A 283 1.14 14.79 30.19
C LEU A 283 1.59 15.75 29.10
N LEU A 284 0.68 16.13 28.19
CA LEU A 284 0.99 17.08 27.13
C LEU A 284 1.42 18.43 27.69
N HIS A 285 0.73 18.93 28.72
CA HIS A 285 1.09 20.19 29.39
C HIS A 285 2.51 20.16 29.95
N ARG A 286 2.89 19.08 30.65
CA ARG A 286 4.26 18.86 31.15
C ARG A 286 5.29 18.88 30.02
N HIS A 287 4.99 18.27 28.87
CA HIS A 287 5.90 18.31 27.73
C HIS A 287 6.02 19.71 27.12
N LEU A 288 4.92 20.41 26.89
CA LEU A 288 4.91 21.74 26.26
C LEU A 288 5.52 22.85 27.14
N THR A 289 5.49 22.67 28.47
CA THR A 289 6.13 23.58 29.44
C THR A 289 7.58 23.22 29.76
N GLY A 290 8.01 22.00 29.39
CA GLY A 290 9.35 21.51 29.61
C GLY A 290 10.36 21.90 28.52
N LYS A 291 11.45 21.12 28.45
CA LYS A 291 12.49 21.27 27.43
C LYS A 291 11.93 20.88 26.04
N LYS A 292 12.27 21.67 25.02
CA LYS A 292 11.95 21.35 23.63
C LYS A 292 12.57 20.00 23.22
N PRO A 293 11.91 19.22 22.35
CA PRO A 293 12.43 17.95 21.85
C PRO A 293 13.76 18.10 21.12
N GLU A 294 14.65 17.10 21.28
CA GLU A 294 15.96 17.07 20.60
C GLU A 294 15.93 16.20 19.35
N THR A 295 15.06 15.20 19.34
CA THR A 295 14.99 14.22 18.25
C THR A 295 13.72 14.40 17.43
N LYS A 296 13.78 13.99 16.16
CA LYS A 296 12.61 13.91 15.26
C LYS A 296 11.46 13.13 15.90
N ALA A 297 11.75 12.00 16.55
CA ALA A 297 10.72 11.14 17.12
C ALA A 297 9.96 11.84 18.25
N GLN A 298 10.67 12.53 19.15
CA GLN A 298 10.07 13.30 20.24
C GLN A 298 9.23 14.47 19.71
N TRP A 299 9.71 15.19 18.67
CA TRP A 299 8.92 16.25 18.01
C TRP A 299 7.59 15.73 17.48
N LEU A 300 7.63 14.62 16.72
CA LEU A 300 6.42 13.99 16.17
C LEU A 300 5.48 13.45 17.25
N GLY A 301 6.04 12.99 18.36
CA GLY A 301 5.30 12.51 19.52
C GLY A 301 4.49 13.61 20.20
N VAL A 302 5.18 14.67 20.65
CA VAL A 302 4.55 15.75 21.44
C VAL A 302 3.61 16.59 20.59
N LEU A 303 4.06 17.08 19.42
CA LEU A 303 3.20 17.86 18.53
C LEU A 303 2.07 17.01 17.94
N GLY A 304 2.32 15.71 17.75
CA GLY A 304 1.30 14.78 17.29
C GLY A 304 0.21 14.60 18.31
N LEU A 305 0.58 14.45 19.60
CA LEU A 305 -0.40 14.41 20.69
C LEU A 305 -1.17 15.73 20.82
N ALA A 306 -0.51 16.88 20.65
CA ALA A 306 -1.18 18.18 20.63
C ALA A 306 -2.25 18.27 19.53
N GLN A 307 -1.90 17.81 18.31
CA GLN A 307 -2.85 17.70 17.21
C GLN A 307 -4.00 16.75 17.54
N ASP A 308 -3.71 15.54 18.03
CA ASP A 308 -4.71 14.52 18.33
C ASP A 308 -5.72 14.99 19.40
N LEU A 309 -5.27 15.81 20.36
CA LEU A 309 -6.11 16.42 21.41
C LEU A 309 -6.72 17.77 21.03
N SER A 310 -6.41 18.31 19.84
CA SER A 310 -6.79 19.68 19.44
C SER A 310 -6.35 20.76 20.44
N VAL A 311 -5.19 20.56 21.07
CA VAL A 311 -4.60 21.52 22.00
C VAL A 311 -3.59 22.38 21.24
N PRO A 312 -3.69 23.72 21.30
CA PRO A 312 -2.72 24.59 20.65
C PRO A 312 -1.34 24.41 21.28
N ALA A 313 -0.32 24.30 20.44
CA ALA A 313 1.07 24.33 20.90
C ALA A 313 1.55 25.80 21.00
N PRO A 314 2.47 26.13 21.93
CA PRO A 314 3.01 27.48 22.04
C PRO A 314 3.72 27.94 20.76
N GLU A 315 3.63 29.22 20.41
CA GLU A 315 4.21 29.74 19.16
C GLU A 315 5.70 29.42 19.02
N GLN A 316 6.47 29.61 20.10
CA GLN A 316 7.90 29.29 20.15
C GLN A 316 8.23 27.80 19.90
N TRP A 317 7.28 26.89 20.10
CA TRP A 317 7.41 25.48 19.74
C TRP A 317 7.19 25.28 18.26
N LEU A 318 6.15 25.92 17.71
CA LEU A 318 5.82 25.84 16.29
C LEU A 318 6.95 26.43 15.43
N SER A 319 7.50 27.60 15.80
CA SER A 319 8.64 28.20 15.09
C SER A 319 9.88 27.28 15.13
N ALA A 320 10.23 26.75 16.31
CA ALA A 320 11.37 25.85 16.45
C ALA A 320 11.19 24.51 15.69
N ALA A 321 9.95 24.04 15.58
CA ALA A 321 9.61 22.86 14.80
C ALA A 321 9.71 23.12 13.29
N LEU A 322 9.37 24.32 12.82
CA LEU A 322 9.52 24.75 11.43
C LEU A 322 11.00 24.89 11.02
N GLU A 323 11.91 25.12 11.95
CA GLU A 323 13.36 25.16 11.71
C GLU A 323 14.01 23.76 11.63
N GLN A 324 13.29 22.70 12.00
CA GLN A 324 13.84 21.35 11.96
C GLN A 324 14.10 20.90 10.53
N ASN A 325 15.22 20.18 10.32
CA ASN A 325 15.54 19.57 9.02
C ASN A 325 14.49 18.55 8.54
N SER A 326 13.68 18.00 9.46
CA SER A 326 12.68 16.98 9.12
C SER A 326 11.40 17.57 8.54
N GLY A 327 11.16 17.29 7.25
CA GLY A 327 9.90 17.66 6.58
C GLY A 327 8.64 17.10 7.26
N ALA A 328 8.73 15.93 7.92
CA ALA A 328 7.60 15.37 8.67
C ALA A 328 7.21 16.23 9.89
N VAL A 329 8.21 16.79 10.60
CA VAL A 329 7.97 17.69 11.74
C VAL A 329 7.38 19.00 11.24
N ARG A 330 7.99 19.59 10.20
CA ARG A 330 7.48 20.84 9.60
C ARG A 330 6.07 20.68 9.07
N SER A 331 5.75 19.57 8.40
CA SER A 331 4.39 19.32 7.89
C SER A 331 3.35 19.15 9.00
N LEU A 332 3.76 18.58 10.15
CA LEU A 332 2.86 18.42 11.30
C LEU A 332 2.45 19.78 11.88
N VAL A 333 3.38 20.75 11.94
CA VAL A 333 3.07 22.13 12.37
C VAL A 333 1.94 22.75 11.56
N LEU A 334 1.89 22.50 10.24
CA LEU A 334 0.87 23.07 9.35
C LEU A 334 -0.55 22.57 9.64
N SER A 335 -0.66 21.43 10.33
CA SER A 335 -1.93 20.83 10.73
C SER A 335 -2.44 21.30 12.10
N ILE A 336 -1.62 22.01 12.87
CA ILE A 336 -1.98 22.55 14.18
C ILE A 336 -2.61 23.94 13.99
N GLU A 337 -3.79 24.15 14.57
CA GLU A 337 -4.50 25.43 14.51
C GLU A 337 -3.77 26.55 15.27
N GLY A 338 -3.91 27.78 14.78
CA GLY A 338 -3.33 28.98 15.38
C GLY A 338 -3.55 30.21 14.51
N ALA A 339 -3.42 31.40 15.10
CA ALA A 339 -3.70 32.68 14.41
C ALA A 339 -2.85 32.86 13.14
N ASP A 340 -1.57 32.47 13.18
CA ASP A 340 -0.64 32.60 12.05
C ASP A 340 -0.64 31.41 11.08
N ARG A 341 -1.60 30.48 11.21
CA ARG A 341 -1.65 29.27 10.38
C ARG A 341 -1.74 29.58 8.88
N PRO A 342 -2.58 30.51 8.38
CA PRO A 342 -2.60 30.84 6.96
C PRO A 342 -1.23 31.30 6.43
N ALA A 343 -0.50 32.11 7.20
CA ALA A 343 0.83 32.58 6.82
C ALA A 343 1.83 31.42 6.71
N ARG A 344 1.80 30.46 7.66
CA ARG A 344 2.65 29.25 7.60
C ARG A 344 2.31 28.37 6.41
N LEU A 345 1.02 28.19 6.11
CA LEU A 345 0.57 27.42 4.96
C LEU A 345 1.03 28.03 3.63
N ILE A 346 1.00 29.36 3.52
CA ILE A 346 1.55 30.07 2.37
C ILE A 346 3.07 29.90 2.30
N ALA A 347 3.79 30.03 3.41
CA ALA A 347 5.24 29.82 3.42
C ALA A 347 5.62 28.37 3.01
N ALA A 348 4.80 27.38 3.38
CA ALA A 348 5.04 25.97 3.07
C ALA A 348 5.08 25.64 1.57
N ILE A 349 4.47 26.47 0.70
CA ILE A 349 4.52 26.23 -0.76
C ILE A 349 5.94 26.42 -1.33
N ALA A 350 6.79 27.15 -0.62
CA ALA A 350 8.21 27.32 -0.94
C ALA A 350 9.09 26.18 -0.40
N ASP A 351 8.58 25.31 0.48
CA ASP A 351 9.41 24.30 1.14
C ASP A 351 9.93 23.27 0.12
N PRO A 352 11.23 22.92 0.15
CA PRO A 352 11.79 21.92 -0.76
C PRO A 352 11.23 20.51 -0.50
N SER A 353 10.80 20.21 0.72
CA SER A 353 10.18 18.93 1.06
C SER A 353 8.81 18.81 0.41
N ARG A 354 8.65 17.75 -0.40
CA ARG A 354 7.36 17.39 -1.01
C ARG A 354 6.24 17.27 0.04
N GLN A 355 6.53 16.66 1.18
CA GLN A 355 5.55 16.44 2.24
C GLN A 355 5.03 17.76 2.84
N VAL A 356 5.93 18.73 3.03
CA VAL A 356 5.57 20.06 3.57
C VAL A 356 4.77 20.85 2.54
N PHE A 357 5.20 20.83 1.28
CA PHE A 357 4.46 21.41 0.16
C PHE A 357 3.03 20.86 0.07
N GLU A 358 2.87 19.53 0.04
CA GLU A 358 1.56 18.87 -0.04
C GLU A 358 0.67 19.22 1.17
N ALA A 359 1.23 19.26 2.37
CA ALA A 359 0.51 19.68 3.58
C ALA A 359 0.09 21.16 3.51
N GLY A 360 0.93 22.05 2.99
CA GLY A 360 0.60 23.45 2.73
C GLY A 360 -0.57 23.60 1.77
N VAL A 361 -0.51 22.94 0.61
CA VAL A 361 -1.59 22.95 -0.40
C VAL A 361 -2.89 22.40 0.20
N ALA A 362 -2.83 21.27 0.91
CA ALA A 362 -4.01 20.68 1.54
C ALA A 362 -4.64 21.59 2.59
N GLY A 363 -3.83 22.29 3.38
CA GLY A 363 -4.31 23.24 4.40
C GLY A 363 -4.83 24.56 3.83
N LEU A 364 -4.33 25.00 2.66
CA LEU A 364 -4.82 26.20 1.95
C LEU A 364 -6.15 25.95 1.24
N ARG A 365 -6.38 24.74 0.71
CA ARG A 365 -7.60 24.41 -0.05
C ARG A 365 -8.93 24.76 0.66
N PRO A 366 -9.12 24.53 1.97
CA PRO A 366 -10.35 24.92 2.66
C PRO A 366 -10.39 26.40 3.07
N GLN A 367 -9.33 27.19 2.88
CA GLN A 367 -9.32 28.59 3.26
C GLN A 367 -10.09 29.43 2.24
N PRO A 368 -10.90 30.41 2.69
CA PRO A 368 -11.54 31.34 1.76
C PRO A 368 -10.49 32.10 0.94
N TRP A 369 -10.68 32.19 -0.38
CA TRP A 369 -9.74 32.87 -1.26
C TRP A 369 -9.48 34.31 -0.81
N SER A 370 -10.51 35.02 -0.34
CA SER A 370 -10.39 36.38 0.19
C SER A 370 -9.39 36.55 1.33
N VAL A 371 -9.14 35.49 2.12
CA VAL A 371 -8.18 35.51 3.24
C VAL A 371 -6.75 35.35 2.74
N ILE A 372 -6.53 34.53 1.71
CA ILE A 372 -5.19 34.14 1.28
C ILE A 372 -4.71 34.85 0.01
N ALA A 373 -5.63 35.42 -0.79
CA ALA A 373 -5.38 35.87 -2.16
C ALA A 373 -4.12 36.72 -2.33
N SER A 374 -3.96 37.78 -1.52
CA SER A 374 -2.86 38.73 -1.67
C SER A 374 -1.50 38.11 -1.32
N ALA A 375 -1.41 37.44 -0.17
CA ALA A 375 -0.17 36.84 0.31
C ALA A 375 0.21 35.61 -0.53
N PHE A 376 -0.76 34.77 -0.90
CA PHE A 376 -0.55 33.61 -1.75
C PHE A 376 -0.08 34.02 -3.15
N THR A 377 -0.77 34.96 -3.80
CA THR A 377 -0.40 35.41 -5.15
C THR A 377 1.01 36.00 -5.16
N ARG A 378 1.37 36.81 -4.16
CA ARG A 378 2.72 37.36 -4.03
C ARG A 378 3.79 36.27 -3.91
N GLN A 379 3.53 35.26 -3.08
CA GLN A 379 4.46 34.14 -2.89
C GLN A 379 4.58 33.29 -4.15
N LEU A 380 3.45 32.98 -4.79
CA LEU A 380 3.41 32.21 -6.04
C LEU A 380 4.21 32.93 -7.14
N ASP A 381 4.02 34.24 -7.26
CA ASP A 381 4.69 35.10 -8.22
C ASP A 381 6.23 35.07 -8.05
N ALA A 382 6.70 35.16 -6.80
CA ALA A 382 8.12 35.08 -6.48
C ALA A 382 8.74 33.70 -6.80
N LEU A 383 7.96 32.63 -6.69
CA LEU A 383 8.44 31.26 -6.87
C LEU A 383 8.26 30.74 -8.30
N TRP A 384 7.39 31.36 -9.09
CA TRP A 384 6.83 30.81 -10.33
C TRP A 384 7.90 30.23 -11.26
N ALA A 385 8.94 31.02 -11.53
CA ALA A 385 10.04 30.64 -12.43
C ALA A 385 10.78 29.36 -11.99
N THR A 386 10.90 29.11 -10.68
CA THR A 386 11.64 27.96 -10.13
C THR A 386 10.79 26.73 -9.86
N LEU A 387 9.46 26.85 -9.91
CA LEU A 387 8.56 25.73 -9.64
C LEU A 387 8.52 24.73 -10.81
N SER A 388 8.44 23.44 -10.48
CA SER A 388 8.14 22.41 -11.46
C SER A 388 6.69 22.51 -11.96
N ALA A 389 6.42 21.98 -13.16
CA ALA A 389 5.07 21.96 -13.74
C ALA A 389 4.02 21.36 -12.79
N THR A 390 4.35 20.26 -12.09
CA THR A 390 3.44 19.63 -11.11
C THR A 390 3.12 20.55 -9.94
N ARG A 391 4.10 21.30 -9.40
CA ARG A 391 3.84 22.26 -8.31
C ARG A 391 3.04 23.46 -8.80
N ARG A 392 3.34 23.98 -10.00
CA ARG A 392 2.56 25.08 -10.62
C ARG A 392 1.09 24.71 -10.75
N LEU A 393 0.79 23.51 -11.27
CA LEU A 393 -0.58 23.03 -11.41
C LEU A 393 -1.30 22.96 -10.06
N ALA A 394 -0.68 22.33 -9.05
CA ALA A 394 -1.26 22.19 -7.73
C ALA A 394 -1.54 23.55 -7.04
N LEU A 395 -0.71 24.57 -7.31
CA LEU A 395 -0.90 25.92 -6.77
C LEU A 395 -1.96 26.71 -7.54
N LEU A 396 -2.03 26.58 -8.88
CA LEU A 396 -3.10 27.17 -9.67
C LEU A 396 -4.47 26.65 -9.24
N GLU A 397 -4.59 25.36 -8.92
CA GLU A 397 -5.84 24.75 -8.44
C GLU A 397 -6.37 25.35 -7.12
N LEU A 398 -5.56 26.11 -6.37
CA LEU A 398 -6.00 26.83 -5.18
C LEU A 398 -6.66 28.17 -5.48
N MET A 399 -6.54 28.67 -6.71
CA MET A 399 -7.06 29.96 -7.14
C MET A 399 -8.42 29.78 -7.84
N PRO A 400 -9.33 30.77 -7.75
CA PRO A 400 -10.51 30.83 -8.62
C PRO A 400 -10.12 30.78 -10.09
N LYS A 401 -10.97 30.18 -10.93
CA LYS A 401 -10.64 29.84 -12.32
C LYS A 401 -10.29 31.07 -13.16
N TRP A 402 -11.05 32.16 -13.04
CA TRP A 402 -10.72 33.38 -13.78
C TRP A 402 -9.48 34.08 -13.24
N THR A 403 -9.23 34.01 -11.93
CA THR A 403 -7.97 34.48 -11.33
C THR A 403 -6.76 33.64 -11.77
N GLN A 404 -6.91 32.33 -12.00
CA GLN A 404 -5.84 31.49 -12.62
C GLN A 404 -5.43 32.04 -13.98
N ALA A 405 -6.41 32.30 -14.86
CA ALA A 405 -6.15 32.86 -16.18
C ALA A 405 -5.52 34.26 -16.09
N GLY A 406 -6.03 35.14 -15.22
CA GLY A 406 -5.44 36.46 -14.99
C GLY A 406 -3.99 36.38 -14.51
N PHE A 407 -3.68 35.44 -13.62
CA PHE A 407 -2.30 35.19 -13.19
C PHE A 407 -1.41 34.72 -14.34
N LEU A 408 -1.83 33.73 -15.12
CA LEU A 408 -1.07 33.23 -16.26
C LEU A 408 -0.84 34.31 -17.33
N LEU A 409 -1.84 35.15 -17.61
CA LEU A 409 -1.69 36.31 -18.50
C LEU A 409 -0.67 37.32 -17.97
N SER A 410 -0.64 37.55 -16.66
CA SER A 410 0.37 38.42 -16.05
C SER A 410 1.79 37.85 -16.19
N GLN A 411 1.95 36.53 -16.13
CA GLN A 411 3.24 35.88 -16.37
C GLN A 411 3.66 36.01 -17.84
N LEU A 412 2.73 35.76 -18.77
CA LEU A 412 2.98 35.96 -20.21
C LEU A 412 3.43 37.39 -20.51
N GLN A 413 2.82 38.40 -19.89
CA GLN A 413 3.22 39.80 -20.09
C GLN A 413 4.63 40.12 -19.59
N ARG A 414 5.11 39.42 -18.56
CA ARG A 414 6.47 39.59 -18.03
C ARG A 414 7.52 38.87 -18.86
N THR A 415 7.16 37.73 -19.45
CA THR A 415 8.04 36.91 -20.28
C THR A 415 7.37 36.60 -21.62
N PRO A 416 7.12 37.63 -22.47
CA PRO A 416 6.36 37.45 -23.72
C PRO A 416 7.10 36.59 -24.75
N GLU A 417 8.42 36.51 -24.64
CA GLU A 417 9.27 35.72 -25.53
C GLU A 417 9.43 34.26 -25.10
N ASP A 418 8.93 33.87 -23.92
CA ASP A 418 9.01 32.50 -23.42
C ASP A 418 7.86 31.64 -23.97
N PRO A 419 8.12 30.67 -24.87
CA PRO A 419 7.08 29.82 -25.45
C PRO A 419 6.32 29.00 -24.39
N ALA A 420 6.97 28.68 -23.26
CA ALA A 420 6.36 27.91 -22.19
C ALA A 420 5.23 28.68 -21.49
N SER A 421 5.26 30.02 -21.54
CA SER A 421 4.22 30.87 -20.95
C SER A 421 2.92 30.82 -21.77
N LEU A 422 3.00 30.80 -23.10
CA LEU A 422 1.85 30.60 -23.98
C LEU A 422 1.30 29.17 -23.89
N GLU A 423 2.18 28.17 -23.85
CA GLU A 423 1.77 26.76 -23.71
C GLU A 423 0.95 26.53 -22.43
N GLN A 424 1.31 27.18 -21.32
CA GLN A 424 0.57 27.09 -20.06
C GLN A 424 -0.84 27.65 -20.14
N ILE A 425 -1.05 28.78 -20.84
CA ILE A 425 -2.37 29.37 -21.04
C ILE A 425 -3.23 28.46 -21.92
N SER A 426 -2.67 27.92 -23.00
CA SER A 426 -3.35 26.97 -23.88
C SER A 426 -3.72 25.68 -23.16
N ALA A 427 -2.79 25.08 -22.42
CA ALA A 427 -3.05 23.88 -21.62
C ALA A 427 -4.11 24.11 -20.53
N TRP A 428 -4.11 25.29 -19.90
CA TRP A 428 -5.15 25.68 -18.95
C TRP A 428 -6.53 25.79 -19.63
N ALA A 429 -6.61 26.42 -20.80
CA ALA A 429 -7.85 26.59 -21.55
C ALA A 429 -8.41 25.25 -22.03
N ASP A 430 -7.55 24.34 -22.49
CA ASP A 430 -7.92 22.99 -22.94
C ASP A 430 -8.39 22.08 -21.81
N ALA A 431 -7.87 22.28 -20.60
CA ALA A 431 -8.33 21.55 -19.43
C ALA A 431 -9.77 21.91 -19.02
N GLN A 432 -10.35 23.02 -19.52
CA GLN A 432 -11.74 23.40 -19.23
C GLN A 432 -12.68 22.81 -20.30
N LEU A 433 -13.37 21.73 -19.95
CA LEU A 433 -14.31 21.05 -20.84
C LEU A 433 -15.66 21.78 -20.99
N TYR A 434 -15.98 22.67 -20.06
CA TYR A 434 -17.28 23.36 -19.96
C TYR A 434 -17.07 24.82 -19.56
N ALA A 435 -18.14 25.61 -19.68
CA ALA A 435 -18.17 27.00 -19.23
C ALA A 435 -17.77 27.13 -17.75
N ILE A 436 -16.92 28.12 -17.46
CA ILE A 436 -16.37 28.35 -16.14
C ILE A 436 -17.45 28.98 -15.25
N THR A 437 -17.87 28.24 -14.23
CA THR A 437 -18.69 28.78 -13.15
C THR A 437 -17.79 29.22 -12.00
N ASP A 438 -17.47 30.50 -11.95
CA ASP A 438 -16.64 31.11 -10.91
C ASP A 438 -17.35 32.37 -10.38
N ARG A 439 -17.69 32.32 -9.10
CA ARG A 439 -18.40 33.38 -8.37
C ARG A 439 -17.49 34.16 -7.42
N GLU A 440 -16.26 33.69 -7.23
CA GLU A 440 -15.29 34.32 -6.32
C GLU A 440 -14.50 35.42 -7.03
N THR A 441 -14.22 35.24 -8.33
CA THR A 441 -13.56 36.28 -9.13
C THR A 441 -14.53 37.46 -9.37
N PRO A 442 -14.14 38.71 -9.05
CA PRO A 442 -14.94 39.90 -9.31
C PRO A 442 -15.30 40.04 -10.80
N LYS A 443 -16.52 40.50 -11.10
CA LYS A 443 -16.98 40.65 -12.50
C LYS A 443 -16.03 41.52 -13.33
N SER A 444 -15.55 42.63 -12.78
CA SER A 444 -14.62 43.53 -13.47
C SER A 444 -13.27 42.86 -13.80
N GLU A 445 -12.78 41.95 -12.95
CA GLU A 445 -11.56 41.19 -13.20
C GLU A 445 -11.80 40.14 -14.29
N ARG A 446 -12.90 39.39 -14.19
CA ARG A 446 -13.30 38.41 -15.20
C ARG A 446 -13.46 39.05 -16.58
N ASP A 447 -14.18 40.15 -16.69
CA ASP A 447 -14.44 40.82 -17.98
C ASP A 447 -13.11 41.26 -18.63
N ARG A 448 -12.17 41.77 -17.84
CA ARG A 448 -10.80 42.11 -18.30
C ARG A 448 -10.02 40.88 -18.76
N VAL A 449 -10.09 39.77 -18.03
CA VAL A 449 -9.40 38.52 -18.41
C VAL A 449 -9.96 37.97 -19.71
N ILE A 450 -11.28 37.96 -19.88
CA ILE A 450 -11.95 37.52 -21.11
C ILE A 450 -11.51 38.37 -22.30
N GLU A 451 -11.47 39.69 -22.15
CA GLU A 451 -10.98 40.61 -23.20
C GLU A 451 -9.55 40.25 -23.63
N GLN A 452 -8.64 40.03 -22.68
CA GLN A 452 -7.24 39.68 -22.97
C GLN A 452 -7.11 38.33 -23.66
N LEU A 453 -7.87 37.31 -23.23
CA LEU A 453 -7.85 36.00 -23.87
C LEU A 453 -8.47 36.05 -25.28
N THR A 454 -9.45 36.91 -25.52
CA THR A 454 -10.07 37.13 -26.85
C THR A 454 -9.04 37.69 -27.84
N VAL A 455 -8.18 38.61 -27.39
CA VAL A 455 -7.07 39.13 -28.21
C VAL A 455 -6.07 38.02 -28.57
N LEU A 456 -5.76 37.11 -27.63
CA LEU A 456 -4.87 35.98 -27.90
C LEU A 456 -5.48 34.97 -28.89
N GLU A 457 -6.78 34.69 -28.77
CA GLU A 457 -7.51 33.83 -29.72
C GLU A 457 -7.55 34.46 -31.12
N ALA A 458 -7.87 35.74 -31.24
CA ALA A 458 -7.87 36.46 -32.51
C ALA A 458 -6.47 36.52 -33.16
N GLY A 459 -5.41 36.56 -32.35
CA GLY A 459 -4.02 36.51 -32.78
C GLY A 459 -3.51 35.10 -33.13
N GLY A 460 -4.34 34.06 -33.01
CA GLY A 460 -3.96 32.67 -33.30
C GLY A 460 -3.07 32.01 -32.25
N ALA A 461 -2.89 32.65 -31.08
CA ALA A 461 -2.09 32.12 -29.98
C ALA A 461 -2.85 31.12 -29.09
N MET A 462 -4.15 30.96 -29.32
CA MET A 462 -5.04 30.00 -28.66
C MET A 462 -5.94 29.29 -29.69
N PRO A 463 -6.49 28.09 -29.36
CA PRO A 463 -7.45 27.40 -30.23
C PRO A 463 -8.69 28.24 -30.50
N ALA A 464 -9.16 28.27 -31.75
CA ALA A 464 -10.38 28.97 -32.13
C ALA A 464 -11.63 28.35 -31.48
N GLY A 465 -12.51 29.20 -30.94
CA GLY A 465 -13.69 28.81 -30.19
C GLY A 465 -13.44 28.54 -28.70
N ALA A 466 -12.23 28.78 -28.20
CA ALA A 466 -11.88 28.59 -26.80
C ALA A 466 -12.67 29.56 -25.90
N ILE A 467 -12.78 30.84 -26.25
CA ILE A 467 -13.47 31.83 -25.39
C ILE A 467 -14.96 31.51 -25.27
N ALA A 468 -15.62 31.22 -26.40
CA ALA A 468 -17.02 30.84 -26.43
C ALA A 468 -17.34 29.57 -25.63
N ARG A 469 -16.34 28.68 -25.42
CA ARG A 469 -16.48 27.50 -24.56
C ARG A 469 -16.32 27.84 -23.08
N LEU A 470 -15.44 28.79 -22.75
CA LEU A 470 -15.07 29.15 -21.38
C LEU A 470 -16.12 30.06 -20.71
N THR A 471 -16.82 30.88 -21.49
CA THR A 471 -17.91 31.75 -21.05
C THR A 471 -19.26 31.07 -21.19
#